data_AF-A0A7R9M925-F1
#
_entry.id   AF-A0A7R9M925-F1
#
_cell.length_a   1.000
_cell.length_b   1.000
_cell.length_c   1.000
_cell.angle_alpha   90.00
_cell.angle_beta   90.00
_cell.angle_gamma   90.00
#
_symmetry.space_group_name_H-M   'P 1'
#
loop_
_entity.id
_entity.type
_entity.pdbx_description
1 polymer ?
#
loop_
_entity_poly.entity_id
_entity_poly.type
_entity_poly.pdbx_seq_one_letter_code
_entity_poly.pdbx_strand_id
1 'polypeptide(L)'
;MDDSANTELILEQEVYCSHKSRGCRKVMALSELETHLKACMYGLVHCPLKCGQAITIKSLPQHMASLCRRRIIGCQYCEEDIAWDTREEHEKSCPKRPVSCMYCHKQTIIQKDLKSHLENCSLKPTNCRLKPLGCKYMGTQLEVDEHEAIWSTHMDIILKYILQNNNINGQDKSKNRMADVVQIVKNLNSENSELTDRVNELSERVESLETTNKSLTEQLTKLETIQKADIASMRTLIEVLRKELEVIEAFKKAFPSYDPTSKLMFRNNEKKTKNQKFESVFRLTDH
;
A
#
# COMPACT_ATOMS: atom_id res chain seq x y z
N MET A 1 33.17 24.61 -97.94
CA MET A 1 31.93 25.39 -97.67
C MET A 1 30.74 24.49 -97.40
N ASP A 2 30.69 23.28 -97.96
CA ASP A 2 29.50 22.40 -97.90
C ASP A 2 29.30 21.69 -96.54
N ASP A 3 30.38 21.32 -95.84
CA ASP A 3 30.30 20.56 -94.58
C ASP A 3 29.48 21.26 -93.49
N SER A 4 29.55 22.60 -93.40
CA SER A 4 28.87 23.38 -92.36
C SER A 4 27.35 23.26 -92.45
N ALA A 5 26.79 23.35 -93.66
CA ALA A 5 25.36 23.24 -93.90
C ALA A 5 24.86 21.81 -93.62
N ASN A 6 25.63 20.80 -94.00
CA ASN A 6 25.33 19.40 -93.66
C ASN A 6 25.37 19.15 -92.14
N THR A 7 26.30 19.78 -91.39
CA THR A 7 26.30 19.65 -89.92
C THR A 7 25.09 20.30 -89.26
N GLU A 8 24.59 21.44 -89.77
CA GLU A 8 23.37 22.07 -89.25
C GLU A 8 22.13 21.19 -89.52
N LEU A 9 21.97 20.70 -90.76
CA LEU A 9 20.88 19.78 -91.14
C LEU A 9 20.87 18.46 -90.35
N ILE A 10 22.03 17.97 -89.91
CA ILE A 10 22.14 16.78 -89.03
C ILE A 10 21.70 17.13 -87.59
N LEU A 11 22.05 18.32 -87.09
CA LEU A 11 21.74 18.76 -85.73
C LEU A 11 20.24 19.07 -85.52
N GLU A 12 19.52 19.45 -86.58
CA GLU A 12 18.07 19.69 -86.56
C GLU A 12 17.21 18.41 -86.56
N GLN A 13 17.76 17.24 -86.88
CA GLN A 13 16.95 16.01 -86.99
C GLN A 13 16.28 15.60 -85.68
N GLU A 14 14.99 15.24 -85.75
CA GLU A 14 14.22 14.76 -84.59
C GLU A 14 14.66 13.36 -84.15
N VAL A 15 15.04 13.25 -82.88
CA VAL A 15 15.47 11.99 -82.24
C VAL A 15 14.67 11.71 -80.95
N TYR A 16 14.50 10.42 -80.66
CA TYR A 16 13.91 9.95 -79.40
C TYR A 16 14.97 9.89 -78.29
N CYS A 17 14.58 10.26 -77.07
CA CYS A 17 15.41 10.00 -75.89
C CYS A 17 15.72 8.50 -75.73
N SER A 18 16.99 8.15 -75.49
CA SER A 18 17.44 6.75 -75.27
C SER A 18 16.75 6.06 -74.09
N HIS A 19 16.19 6.82 -73.14
CA HIS A 19 15.37 6.32 -72.03
C HIS A 19 13.91 5.97 -72.42
N LYS A 20 13.61 5.81 -73.72
CA LYS A 20 12.28 5.42 -74.22
C LYS A 20 11.75 4.13 -73.59
N SER A 21 12.61 3.13 -73.42
CA SER A 21 12.30 1.86 -72.73
C SER A 21 11.98 2.01 -71.23
N ARG A 22 12.38 3.13 -70.61
CA ARG A 22 12.09 3.47 -69.19
C ARG A 22 10.89 4.43 -69.04
N GLY A 23 10.23 4.80 -70.15
CA GLY A 23 9.04 5.66 -70.15
C GLY A 23 9.26 7.11 -70.60
N CYS A 24 10.47 7.49 -71.07
CA CYS A 24 10.65 8.82 -71.65
C CYS A 24 10.06 8.89 -73.07
N ARG A 25 9.06 9.75 -73.28
CA ARG A 25 8.42 9.95 -74.60
C ARG A 25 8.78 11.27 -75.29
N LYS A 26 9.81 12.00 -74.81
CA LYS A 26 10.23 13.27 -75.45
C LYS A 26 10.95 12.98 -76.78
N VAL A 27 10.55 13.71 -77.81
CA VAL A 27 11.24 13.91 -79.10
C VAL A 27 11.88 15.30 -79.07
N MET A 28 13.03 15.46 -79.71
CA MET A 28 13.75 16.74 -79.80
C MET A 28 14.76 16.72 -80.95
N ALA A 29 15.25 17.88 -81.38
CA ALA A 29 16.39 17.97 -82.29
C ALA A 29 17.64 17.29 -81.68
N LEU A 30 18.51 16.72 -82.51
CA LEU A 30 19.73 16.03 -82.08
C LEU A 30 20.64 16.93 -81.21
N SER A 31 20.69 18.23 -81.51
CA SER A 31 21.38 19.25 -80.70
C SER A 31 20.88 19.37 -79.25
N GLU A 32 19.59 19.13 -78.98
CA GLU A 32 19.02 19.15 -77.63
C GLU A 32 19.24 17.84 -76.85
N LEU A 33 19.63 16.74 -77.51
CA LEU A 33 19.64 15.42 -76.88
C LEU A 33 20.58 15.37 -75.66
N GLU A 34 21.75 15.99 -75.73
CA GLU A 34 22.71 15.99 -74.63
C GLU A 34 22.21 16.78 -73.40
N THR A 35 21.58 17.93 -73.61
CA THR A 35 21.02 18.76 -72.53
C THR A 35 19.80 18.07 -71.90
N HIS A 36 18.97 17.43 -72.71
CA HIS A 36 17.87 16.61 -72.22
C HIS A 36 18.34 15.41 -71.39
N LEU A 37 19.37 14.67 -71.84
CA LEU A 37 19.86 13.49 -71.13
C LEU A 37 20.39 13.84 -69.74
N LYS A 38 21.09 14.97 -69.58
CA LYS A 38 21.56 15.49 -68.28
C LYS A 38 20.42 15.79 -67.30
N ALA A 39 19.23 16.16 -67.80
CA ALA A 39 18.05 16.49 -66.99
C ALA A 39 16.92 15.42 -67.06
N CYS A 40 17.18 14.25 -67.66
CA CYS A 40 16.12 13.31 -67.99
C CYS A 40 15.60 12.59 -66.73
N MET A 41 14.33 12.84 -66.36
CA MET A 41 13.69 12.22 -65.19
C MET A 41 13.62 10.68 -65.22
N TYR A 42 13.85 10.06 -66.38
CA TYR A 42 13.92 8.60 -66.59
C TYR A 42 15.36 8.07 -66.73
N GLY A 43 16.36 8.94 -66.64
CA GLY A 43 17.76 8.57 -66.42
C GLY A 43 17.95 7.97 -65.03
N LEU A 44 18.94 7.08 -64.90
CA LEU A 44 19.27 6.42 -63.64
C LEU A 44 20.34 7.19 -62.88
N VAL A 45 20.17 7.32 -61.57
CA VAL A 45 21.14 7.84 -60.61
C VAL A 45 21.31 6.83 -59.47
N HIS A 46 22.51 6.75 -58.88
CA HIS A 46 22.70 5.94 -57.68
C HIS A 46 22.07 6.63 -56.46
N CYS A 47 21.46 5.86 -55.56
CA CYS A 47 20.86 6.41 -54.36
C CYS A 47 21.92 7.10 -53.46
N PRO A 48 21.71 8.37 -53.02
CA PRO A 48 22.64 9.10 -52.15
C PRO A 48 22.97 8.38 -50.84
N LEU A 49 22.03 7.57 -50.33
CA LEU A 49 22.18 6.75 -49.11
C LEU A 49 23.08 5.51 -49.32
N LYS A 50 23.73 5.36 -50.48
CA LYS A 50 24.66 4.27 -50.82
C LYS A 50 24.07 2.88 -50.52
N CYS A 51 22.84 2.65 -50.98
CA CYS A 51 22.14 1.36 -50.89
C CYS A 51 22.41 0.41 -52.08
N GLY A 52 23.34 0.77 -52.98
CA GLY A 52 23.70 0.00 -54.17
C GLY A 52 22.76 0.14 -55.37
N GLN A 53 21.49 0.52 -55.17
CA GLN A 53 20.50 0.61 -56.24
C GLN A 53 20.72 1.85 -57.15
N ALA A 54 20.51 1.64 -58.45
CA ALA A 54 20.41 2.69 -59.47
C ALA A 54 18.93 2.88 -59.84
N ILE A 55 18.44 4.13 -59.76
CA ILE A 55 17.01 4.45 -59.65
C ILE A 55 16.69 5.64 -60.55
N THR A 56 15.49 5.69 -61.15
CA THR A 56 15.11 6.84 -61.98
C THR A 56 14.96 8.10 -61.13
N ILE A 57 15.42 9.25 -61.62
CA ILE A 57 15.33 10.53 -60.86
C ILE A 57 13.89 10.80 -60.39
N LYS A 58 12.89 10.47 -61.24
CA LYS A 58 11.45 10.56 -60.91
C LYS A 58 11.03 9.75 -59.67
N SER A 59 11.64 8.58 -59.43
CA SER A 59 11.28 7.67 -58.33
C SER A 59 12.20 7.74 -57.12
N LEU A 60 13.35 8.43 -57.23
CA LEU A 60 14.32 8.58 -56.14
C LEU A 60 13.71 9.13 -54.83
N PRO A 61 12.82 10.15 -54.82
CA PRO A 61 12.21 10.64 -53.58
C PRO A 61 11.35 9.58 -52.88
N GLN A 62 10.51 8.86 -53.65
CA GLN A 62 9.68 7.77 -53.12
C GLN A 62 10.55 6.62 -52.60
N HIS A 63 11.64 6.29 -53.31
CA HIS A 63 12.59 5.30 -52.83
C HIS A 63 13.21 5.71 -51.49
N MET A 64 13.74 6.93 -51.36
CA MET A 64 14.36 7.39 -50.11
C MET A 64 13.35 7.41 -48.95
N ALA A 65 12.08 7.75 -49.20
CA ALA A 65 11.04 7.79 -48.18
C ALA A 65 10.63 6.41 -47.65
N SER A 66 10.45 5.40 -48.50
CA SER A 66 9.84 4.11 -48.07
C SER A 66 10.51 2.82 -48.56
N LEU A 67 11.23 2.83 -49.69
CA LEU A 67 11.78 1.61 -50.30
C LEU A 67 13.26 1.39 -49.97
N CYS A 68 14.01 2.45 -49.63
CA CYS A 68 15.43 2.36 -49.32
C CYS A 68 15.64 1.57 -48.04
N ARG A 69 16.47 0.53 -48.11
CA ARG A 69 16.93 -0.22 -46.93
C ARG A 69 17.79 0.62 -45.99
N ARG A 70 18.50 1.62 -46.55
CA ARG A 70 19.37 2.55 -45.82
C ARG A 70 18.68 3.90 -45.53
N ARG A 71 17.34 3.96 -45.56
CA ARG A 71 16.61 5.14 -45.07
C ARG A 71 16.80 5.26 -43.56
N ILE A 72 16.88 6.49 -43.08
CA ILE A 72 16.95 6.81 -41.66
C ILE A 72 15.54 6.73 -41.06
N ILE A 73 15.44 6.15 -39.87
CA ILE A 73 14.24 6.11 -39.02
C ILE A 73 14.65 6.41 -37.58
N GLY A 74 13.76 7.03 -36.80
CA GLY A 74 13.92 7.09 -35.34
C GLY A 74 13.67 5.72 -34.71
N CYS A 75 14.51 5.30 -33.77
CA CYS A 75 14.28 4.09 -32.98
C CYS A 75 13.11 4.27 -31.99
N GLN A 76 12.16 3.33 -31.98
CA GLN A 76 10.98 3.37 -31.10
C GLN A 76 11.28 3.29 -29.58
N TYR A 77 12.53 3.00 -29.19
CA TYR A 77 12.95 2.93 -27.79
C TYR A 77 13.90 4.06 -27.39
N CYS A 78 14.81 4.49 -28.28
CA CYS A 78 15.81 5.50 -27.95
C CYS A 78 15.69 6.84 -28.65
N GLU A 79 14.86 6.94 -29.69
CA GLU A 79 14.67 8.11 -30.55
C GLU A 79 15.92 8.50 -31.37
N GLU A 80 16.96 7.66 -31.36
CA GLU A 80 18.16 7.83 -32.19
C GLU A 80 17.88 7.48 -33.66
N ASP A 81 18.47 8.24 -34.57
CA ASP A 81 18.41 8.02 -36.01
C ASP A 81 19.24 6.79 -36.41
N ILE A 82 18.56 5.75 -36.90
CA ILE A 82 19.15 4.47 -37.32
C ILE A 82 18.76 4.12 -38.76
N ALA A 83 19.56 3.30 -39.44
CA ALA A 83 19.22 2.80 -40.77
C ALA A 83 18.18 1.67 -40.67
N TRP A 84 17.20 1.63 -41.57
CA TRP A 84 16.14 0.62 -41.54
C TRP A 84 16.68 -0.83 -41.62
N ASP A 85 17.79 -1.07 -42.31
CA ASP A 85 18.44 -2.38 -42.39
C ASP A 85 19.18 -2.80 -41.11
N THR A 86 19.67 -1.86 -40.29
CA THR A 86 20.26 -2.16 -38.97
C THR A 86 19.23 -2.18 -37.83
N ARG A 87 17.96 -1.87 -38.12
CA ARG A 87 16.88 -1.73 -37.11
C ARG A 87 16.81 -2.90 -36.13
N GLU A 88 16.75 -4.13 -36.61
CA GLU A 88 16.58 -5.29 -35.73
C GLU A 88 17.78 -5.53 -34.81
N GLU A 89 18.99 -5.26 -35.29
CA GLU A 89 20.23 -5.41 -34.52
C GLU A 89 20.35 -4.32 -33.46
N HIS A 90 20.01 -3.08 -33.83
CA HIS A 90 19.86 -1.99 -32.88
C HIS A 90 18.79 -2.32 -31.83
N GLU A 91 17.57 -2.73 -32.20
CA GLU A 91 16.51 -3.03 -31.23
C GLU A 91 16.93 -4.13 -30.23
N LYS A 92 17.59 -5.21 -30.70
CA LYS A 92 18.13 -6.27 -29.82
C LYS A 92 19.12 -5.74 -28.77
N SER A 93 19.93 -4.74 -29.14
CA SER A 93 20.99 -4.15 -28.31
C SER A 93 20.63 -2.81 -27.62
N CYS A 94 19.49 -2.22 -27.96
CA CYS A 94 19.15 -0.83 -27.62
C CYS A 94 19.11 -0.60 -26.10
N PRO A 95 19.89 0.37 -25.56
CA PRO A 95 20.01 0.56 -24.12
C PRO A 95 18.70 1.02 -23.45
N LYS A 96 17.78 1.62 -24.21
CA LYS A 96 16.46 2.06 -23.74
C LYS A 96 15.34 1.01 -23.95
N ARG A 97 15.60 -0.17 -24.55
CA ARG A 97 14.57 -1.19 -24.79
C ARG A 97 14.05 -1.79 -23.47
N PRO A 98 12.73 -2.03 -23.32
CA PRO A 98 12.17 -2.81 -22.21
C PRO A 98 12.58 -4.29 -22.25
N VAL A 99 12.90 -4.85 -21.08
CA VAL A 99 13.33 -6.23 -20.87
C VAL A 99 12.65 -6.81 -19.63
N SER A 100 12.49 -8.14 -19.60
CA SER A 100 11.92 -8.87 -18.47
C SER A 100 13.00 -9.35 -17.50
N CYS A 101 12.77 -9.19 -16.20
CA CYS A 101 13.61 -9.81 -15.17
C CYS A 101 13.31 -11.30 -15.04
N MET A 102 14.36 -12.14 -14.99
CA MET A 102 14.22 -13.59 -14.78
C MET A 102 13.68 -13.98 -13.40
N TYR A 103 13.78 -13.11 -12.38
CA TYR A 103 13.34 -13.39 -11.01
C TYR A 103 11.95 -12.82 -10.67
N CYS A 104 11.64 -11.60 -11.13
CA CYS A 104 10.36 -10.95 -10.82
C CYS A 104 9.42 -10.73 -12.01
N HIS A 105 9.82 -11.14 -13.22
CA HIS A 105 9.06 -11.10 -14.47
C HIS A 105 8.47 -9.74 -14.88
N LYS A 106 8.83 -8.64 -14.19
CA LYS A 106 8.50 -7.27 -14.57
C LYS A 106 9.16 -6.95 -15.92
N GLN A 107 8.34 -6.61 -16.91
CA GLN A 107 8.74 -6.30 -18.29
C GLN A 107 9.04 -4.81 -18.53
N THR A 108 8.90 -3.98 -17.49
CA THR A 108 9.07 -2.52 -17.53
C THR A 108 10.50 -2.05 -17.26
N ILE A 109 11.44 -2.98 -17.10
CA ILE A 109 12.84 -2.67 -16.77
C ILE A 109 13.55 -2.29 -18.07
N ILE A 110 14.31 -1.20 -18.05
CA ILE A 110 15.05 -0.73 -19.22
C ILE A 110 16.38 -1.51 -19.32
N GLN A 111 16.82 -1.88 -20.53
CA GLN A 111 18.00 -2.73 -20.75
C GLN A 111 19.28 -2.22 -20.06
N LYS A 112 19.53 -0.90 -20.04
CA LYS A 112 20.65 -0.29 -19.29
C LYS A 112 20.57 -0.53 -17.76
N ASP A 113 19.35 -0.54 -17.21
CA ASP A 113 19.06 -0.62 -15.77
C ASP A 113 18.85 -2.06 -15.29
N LEU A 114 18.84 -3.04 -16.23
CA LEU A 114 18.68 -4.45 -15.89
C LEU A 114 19.76 -4.94 -14.92
N LYS A 115 21.01 -4.46 -15.05
CA LYS A 115 22.10 -4.88 -14.15
C LYS A 115 21.85 -4.44 -12.70
N SER A 116 21.59 -3.15 -12.48
CA SER A 116 21.32 -2.61 -11.13
C SER A 116 20.01 -3.16 -10.55
N HIS A 117 19.01 -3.45 -11.40
CA HIS A 117 17.84 -4.21 -10.98
C HIS A 117 18.20 -5.64 -10.54
N LEU A 118 18.97 -6.41 -11.32
CA LEU A 118 19.38 -7.78 -10.97
C LEU A 118 20.32 -7.83 -9.76
N GLU A 119 21.00 -6.74 -9.41
CA GLU A 119 21.73 -6.62 -8.16
C GLU A 119 20.76 -6.53 -6.97
N ASN A 120 19.71 -5.71 -7.07
CA ASN A 120 18.78 -5.34 -6.00
C ASN A 120 17.36 -5.95 -6.11
N CYS A 121 17.18 -7.03 -6.87
CA CYS A 121 15.85 -7.61 -7.13
C CYS A 121 15.33 -8.37 -5.89
N SER A 122 14.19 -7.96 -5.33
CA SER A 122 13.62 -8.55 -4.11
C SER A 122 13.31 -10.06 -4.21
N LEU A 123 13.07 -10.57 -5.42
CA LEU A 123 12.78 -11.98 -5.71
C LEU A 123 13.99 -12.78 -6.22
N LYS A 124 15.18 -12.17 -6.28
CA LYS A 124 16.42 -12.90 -6.56
C LYS A 124 16.81 -13.70 -5.31
N PRO A 125 17.20 -14.98 -5.45
CA PRO A 125 17.72 -15.75 -4.33
C PRO A 125 18.97 -15.11 -3.72
N THR A 126 18.87 -14.67 -2.47
CA THR A 126 19.98 -14.26 -1.60
C THR A 126 20.31 -15.40 -0.63
N ASN A 127 21.50 -15.34 -0.04
CA ASN A 127 21.96 -16.36 0.91
C ASN A 127 21.89 -15.75 2.30
N CYS A 128 21.64 -16.57 3.33
CA CYS A 128 21.77 -16.15 4.72
C CYS A 128 23.16 -15.52 4.98
N ARG A 129 23.19 -14.41 5.74
CA ARG A 129 24.38 -13.67 6.16
C ARG A 129 25.41 -14.55 6.86
N LEU A 130 24.97 -15.64 7.51
CA LEU A 130 25.84 -16.64 8.15
C LEU A 130 26.29 -17.78 7.24
N LYS A 131 26.11 -17.69 5.93
CA LYS A 131 26.71 -18.61 4.95
C LYS A 131 28.24 -18.78 5.11
N PRO A 132 29.04 -17.74 5.43
CA PRO A 132 30.47 -17.90 5.72
C PRO A 132 30.76 -18.80 6.93
N LEU A 133 29.82 -18.95 7.87
CA LEU A 133 29.92 -19.85 9.02
C LEU A 133 29.39 -21.27 8.73
N GLY A 134 28.83 -21.49 7.54
CA GLY A 134 28.30 -22.79 7.10
C GLY A 134 26.77 -22.88 7.00
N CYS A 135 26.03 -21.78 7.19
CA CYS A 135 24.58 -21.79 6.91
C CYS A 135 24.32 -22.08 5.41
N LYS A 136 23.40 -23.01 5.13
CA LYS A 136 23.05 -23.45 3.76
C LYS A 136 21.78 -22.78 3.20
N TYR A 137 21.12 -21.95 4.00
CA TYR A 137 19.83 -21.36 3.62
C TYR A 137 19.99 -20.30 2.51
N MET A 138 19.10 -20.37 1.53
CA MET A 138 18.99 -19.47 0.39
C MET A 138 17.52 -19.34 0.01
N GLY A 139 17.04 -18.12 -0.21
CA GLY A 139 15.65 -17.79 -0.53
C GLY A 139 15.54 -16.37 -1.08
N THR A 140 14.34 -15.87 -1.33
CA THR A 140 14.12 -14.44 -1.57
C THR A 140 14.50 -13.61 -0.34
N GLN A 141 14.63 -12.29 -0.48
CA GLN A 141 15.09 -11.45 0.62
C GLN A 141 14.17 -11.53 1.85
N LEU A 142 12.85 -11.65 1.65
CA LEU A 142 11.87 -11.81 2.74
C LEU A 142 12.07 -13.15 3.47
N GLU A 143 12.17 -14.26 2.73
CA GLU A 143 12.39 -15.59 3.30
C GLU A 143 13.73 -15.68 4.06
N VAL A 144 14.76 -14.96 3.62
CA VAL A 144 16.05 -14.87 4.32
C VAL A 144 15.96 -14.02 5.59
N ASP A 145 15.28 -12.88 5.57
CA ASP A 145 15.10 -12.05 6.77
C ASP A 145 14.16 -12.74 7.80
N GLU A 146 13.15 -13.49 7.35
CA GLU A 146 12.32 -14.36 8.22
C GLU A 146 13.15 -15.50 8.83
N HIS A 147 13.99 -16.18 8.05
CA HIS A 147 14.93 -17.19 8.56
C HIS A 147 15.90 -16.61 9.60
N GLU A 148 16.40 -15.39 9.38
CA GLU A 148 17.36 -14.72 10.26
C GLU A 148 16.73 -14.15 11.54
N ALA A 149 15.41 -13.90 11.56
CA ALA A 149 14.67 -13.62 12.78
C ALA A 149 14.62 -14.85 13.72
N ILE A 150 14.64 -16.07 13.18
CA ILE A 150 14.66 -17.32 13.96
C ILE A 150 16.10 -17.67 14.34
N TRP A 151 16.68 -16.88 15.26
CA TRP A 151 18.08 -16.98 15.68
C TRP A 151 18.51 -18.40 16.13
N SER A 152 17.57 -19.19 16.68
CA SER A 152 17.81 -20.56 17.14
C SER A 152 18.26 -21.51 16.02
N THR A 153 17.95 -21.20 14.75
CA THR A 153 18.49 -21.92 13.59
C THR A 153 20.00 -21.71 13.39
N HIS A 154 20.58 -20.71 14.05
CA HIS A 154 22.01 -20.37 13.98
C HIS A 154 22.78 -20.66 15.26
N MET A 155 22.12 -20.96 16.39
CA MET A 155 22.76 -21.23 17.68
C MET A 155 23.89 -22.26 17.55
N ASP A 156 23.62 -23.43 16.97
CA ASP A 156 24.62 -24.50 16.82
C ASP A 156 25.78 -24.09 15.90
N ILE A 157 25.51 -23.30 14.86
CA ILE A 157 26.53 -22.82 13.90
C ILE A 157 27.46 -21.82 14.60
N ILE A 158 26.89 -20.86 15.34
CA ILE A 158 27.61 -19.83 16.08
C ILE A 158 28.41 -20.46 17.24
N LEU A 159 27.80 -21.35 18.03
CA LEU A 159 28.47 -22.08 19.11
C LEU A 159 29.62 -22.93 18.57
N LYS A 160 29.42 -23.67 17.48
CA LYS A 160 30.48 -24.47 16.84
C LYS A 160 31.63 -23.60 16.33
N TYR A 161 31.34 -22.48 15.68
CA TYR A 161 32.35 -21.52 15.22
C TYR A 161 33.15 -20.93 16.40
N ILE A 162 32.48 -20.56 17.48
CA ILE A 162 33.11 -20.07 18.72
C ILE A 162 34.01 -21.15 19.34
N LEU A 163 33.53 -22.40 19.46
CA LEU A 163 34.30 -23.51 20.02
C LEU A 163 35.52 -23.88 19.15
N GLN A 164 35.38 -23.84 17.82
CA GLN A 164 36.49 -24.11 16.90
C GLN A 164 37.56 -23.01 16.95
N ASN A 165 37.18 -21.74 16.96
CA ASN A 165 38.13 -20.63 17.03
C ASN A 165 38.85 -20.53 18.39
N ASN A 166 38.18 -20.89 19.49
CA ASN A 166 38.83 -20.98 20.82
C ASN A 166 39.89 -22.09 20.92
N ASN A 167 39.99 -22.98 19.92
CA ASN A 167 40.95 -24.08 19.88
C ASN A 167 42.16 -23.82 18.95
N ILE A 168 42.26 -22.63 18.36
CA ILE A 168 43.36 -22.24 17.47
C ILE A 168 44.24 -21.18 18.16
N ASN A 169 45.42 -21.63 18.61
CA ASN A 169 46.51 -20.86 19.23
C ASN A 169 46.19 -20.31 20.65
N GLY A 170 46.95 -20.78 21.64
CA GLY A 170 46.59 -20.63 23.05
C GLY A 170 46.93 -19.29 23.70
N GLN A 171 45.95 -18.73 24.43
CA GLN A 171 46.14 -17.88 25.61
C GLN A 171 45.03 -18.18 26.63
N ASP A 172 45.38 -18.55 27.87
CA ASP A 172 44.37 -18.98 28.88
C ASP A 172 43.34 -17.90 29.25
N LYS A 173 43.62 -16.63 28.95
CA LYS A 173 42.70 -15.51 29.12
C LYS A 173 41.36 -15.69 28.39
N SER A 174 41.31 -16.48 27.32
CA SER A 174 40.04 -16.74 26.59
C SER A 174 39.15 -17.77 27.29
N LYS A 175 39.75 -18.79 27.93
CA LYS A 175 38.98 -19.83 28.65
C LYS A 175 38.24 -19.26 29.86
N ASN A 176 38.91 -18.39 30.63
CA ASN A 176 38.28 -17.72 31.76
C ASN A 176 37.10 -16.86 31.27
N ARG A 177 37.29 -16.04 30.23
CA ARG A 177 36.20 -15.23 29.63
C ARG A 177 35.02 -16.06 29.13
N MET A 178 35.26 -17.27 28.60
CA MET A 178 34.17 -18.17 28.23
C MET A 178 33.44 -18.74 29.45
N ALA A 179 34.16 -19.09 30.52
CA ALA A 179 33.55 -19.48 31.79
C ALA A 179 32.74 -18.34 32.42
N ASP A 180 33.27 -17.10 32.38
CA ASP A 180 32.60 -15.88 32.83
C ASP A 180 31.28 -15.68 32.06
N VAL A 181 31.31 -15.76 30.72
CA VAL A 181 30.11 -15.64 29.86
C VAL A 181 29.10 -16.76 30.13
N VAL A 182 29.55 -18.01 30.27
CA VAL A 182 28.65 -19.14 30.60
C VAL A 182 28.03 -18.96 32.00
N GLN A 183 28.76 -18.42 32.97
CA GLN A 183 28.22 -18.13 34.29
C GLN A 183 27.23 -16.95 34.27
N ILE A 184 27.54 -15.88 33.52
CA ILE A 184 26.62 -14.75 33.30
C ILE A 184 25.32 -15.24 32.65
N VAL A 185 25.39 -16.07 31.61
CA VAL A 185 24.21 -16.65 30.95
C VAL A 185 23.39 -17.52 31.92
N LYS A 186 24.04 -18.32 32.78
CA LYS A 186 23.34 -19.08 33.82
C LYS A 186 22.64 -18.18 34.85
N ASN A 187 23.32 -17.15 35.34
CA ASN A 187 22.76 -16.20 36.30
C ASN A 187 21.54 -15.48 35.69
N LEU A 188 21.69 -14.91 34.49
CA LEU A 188 20.59 -14.27 33.75
C LEU A 188 19.43 -15.23 33.46
N ASN A 189 19.68 -16.52 33.26
CA ASN A 189 18.62 -17.51 33.09
C ASN A 189 17.90 -17.85 34.40
N SER A 190 18.57 -17.78 35.57
CA SER A 190 17.91 -17.86 36.88
C SER A 190 17.06 -16.62 37.12
N GLU A 191 17.65 -15.43 36.94
CA GLU A 191 16.98 -14.13 37.10
C GLU A 191 15.75 -14.02 36.18
N ASN A 192 15.84 -14.48 34.93
CA ASN A 192 14.69 -14.53 34.02
C ASN A 192 13.60 -15.52 34.46
N SER A 193 13.95 -16.64 35.10
CA SER A 193 12.96 -17.56 35.69
C SER A 193 12.24 -16.89 36.86
N GLU A 194 13.01 -16.34 37.81
CA GLU A 194 12.49 -15.63 38.98
C GLU A 194 11.63 -14.41 38.60
N LEU A 195 12.00 -13.68 37.53
CA LEU A 195 11.19 -12.60 36.99
C LEU A 195 9.91 -13.12 36.33
N THR A 196 9.94 -14.26 35.63
CA THR A 196 8.75 -14.88 35.04
C THR A 196 7.77 -15.32 36.13
N ASP A 197 8.26 -15.98 37.18
CA ASP A 197 7.43 -16.43 38.30
C ASP A 197 6.78 -15.23 39.04
N ARG A 198 7.53 -14.14 39.23
CA ARG A 198 7.01 -12.89 39.83
C ARG A 198 6.02 -12.15 38.93
N VAL A 199 6.15 -12.23 37.60
CA VAL A 199 5.14 -11.70 36.66
C VAL A 199 3.84 -12.50 36.74
N ASN A 200 3.92 -13.81 36.92
CA ASN A 200 2.75 -14.68 37.11
C ASN A 200 2.04 -14.35 38.45
N GLU A 201 2.78 -14.28 39.57
CA GLU A 201 2.23 -13.89 40.89
C GLU A 201 1.53 -12.53 40.84
N LEU A 202 2.14 -11.54 40.16
CA LEU A 202 1.55 -10.21 40.02
C LEU A 202 0.29 -10.21 39.15
N SER A 203 0.23 -11.05 38.10
CA SER A 203 -0.97 -11.20 37.27
C SER A 203 -2.15 -11.78 38.05
N GLU A 204 -1.95 -12.91 38.75
CA GLU A 204 -2.97 -13.52 39.62
C GLU A 204 -3.46 -12.52 40.69
N ARG A 205 -2.53 -11.74 41.26
CA ARG A 205 -2.84 -10.73 42.26
C ARG A 205 -3.65 -9.56 41.67
N VAL A 206 -3.39 -9.14 40.43
CA VAL A 206 -4.21 -8.14 39.73
C VAL A 206 -5.63 -8.66 39.48
N GLU A 207 -5.81 -9.92 39.04
CA GLU A 207 -7.14 -10.51 38.88
C GLU A 207 -7.92 -10.58 40.21
N SER A 208 -7.24 -10.89 41.32
CA SER A 208 -7.84 -10.86 42.66
C SER A 208 -8.28 -9.44 43.10
N LEU A 209 -7.54 -8.41 42.68
CA LEU A 209 -7.88 -7.01 42.95
C LEU A 209 -8.99 -6.51 42.01
N GLU A 210 -9.06 -6.97 40.76
CA GLU A 210 -10.17 -6.65 39.87
C GLU A 210 -11.50 -7.25 40.37
N THR A 211 -11.50 -8.53 40.77
CA THR A 211 -12.72 -9.21 41.24
C THR A 211 -13.25 -8.60 42.54
N THR A 212 -12.38 -8.24 43.48
CA THR A 212 -12.77 -7.52 44.69
C THR A 212 -13.25 -6.09 44.41
N ASN A 213 -12.61 -5.33 43.52
CA ASN A 213 -13.10 -4.00 43.10
C ASN A 213 -14.47 -4.05 42.41
N LYS A 214 -14.71 -5.06 41.56
CA LYS A 214 -16.02 -5.29 40.92
C LYS A 214 -17.11 -5.52 41.98
N SER A 215 -16.83 -6.37 42.99
CA SER A 215 -17.75 -6.62 44.12
C SER A 215 -18.02 -5.37 44.97
N LEU A 216 -16.98 -4.60 45.31
CA LEU A 216 -17.12 -3.34 46.07
C LEU A 216 -17.95 -2.29 45.30
N THR A 217 -17.78 -2.20 43.98
CA THR A 217 -18.58 -1.31 43.12
C THR A 217 -20.06 -1.74 43.08
N GLU A 218 -20.33 -3.04 43.06
CA GLU A 218 -21.69 -3.57 43.15
C GLU A 218 -22.34 -3.28 44.53
N GLN A 219 -21.56 -3.33 45.60
CA GLN A 219 -22.04 -2.96 46.95
C GLN A 219 -22.32 -1.46 47.06
N LEU A 220 -21.44 -0.60 46.56
CA LEU A 220 -21.62 0.86 46.56
C LEU A 220 -22.86 1.28 45.75
N THR A 221 -23.05 0.72 44.55
CA THR A 221 -24.23 1.02 43.73
C THR A 221 -25.55 0.56 44.36
N LYS A 222 -25.55 -0.56 45.12
CA LYS A 222 -26.70 -0.98 45.93
C LYS A 222 -27.00 -0.02 47.10
N LEU A 223 -25.96 0.47 47.79
CA LEU A 223 -26.15 1.47 48.85
C LEU A 223 -26.67 2.80 48.28
N GLU A 224 -26.19 3.22 47.11
CA GLU A 224 -26.70 4.40 46.42
C GLU A 224 -28.18 4.28 46.03
N THR A 225 -28.65 3.13 45.54
CA THR A 225 -30.06 2.97 45.15
C THR A 225 -31.00 2.97 46.37
N ILE A 226 -30.58 2.35 47.47
CA ILE A 226 -31.29 2.43 48.76
C ILE A 226 -31.36 3.88 49.23
N GLN A 227 -30.23 4.59 49.29
CA GLN A 227 -30.19 5.99 49.73
C GLN A 227 -31.05 6.91 48.85
N LYS A 228 -31.09 6.68 47.53
CA LYS A 228 -31.96 7.42 46.59
C LYS A 228 -33.46 7.14 46.85
N ALA A 229 -33.81 5.91 47.20
CA ALA A 229 -35.19 5.53 47.57
C ALA A 229 -35.61 6.12 48.94
N ASP A 230 -34.73 6.10 49.94
CA ASP A 230 -34.98 6.72 51.25
C ASP A 230 -35.17 8.24 51.12
N ILE A 231 -34.32 8.91 50.32
CA ILE A 231 -34.46 10.34 50.02
C ILE A 231 -35.77 10.65 49.28
N ALA A 232 -36.22 9.79 48.36
CA ALA A 232 -37.52 9.95 47.71
C ALA A 232 -38.69 9.81 48.72
N SER A 233 -38.61 8.81 49.61
CA SER A 233 -39.62 8.56 50.65
C SER A 233 -39.68 9.68 51.70
N MET A 234 -38.54 10.23 52.10
CA MET A 234 -38.49 11.40 52.97
C MET A 234 -39.09 12.65 52.30
N ARG A 235 -38.89 12.84 50.98
CA ARG A 235 -39.51 13.96 50.24
C ARG A 235 -41.04 13.85 50.20
N THR A 236 -41.60 12.66 49.95
CA THR A 236 -43.06 12.49 49.91
C THR A 236 -43.68 12.70 51.30
N LEU A 237 -43.05 12.22 52.37
CA LEU A 237 -43.47 12.50 53.75
C LEU A 237 -43.43 14.00 54.08
N ILE A 238 -42.37 14.71 53.70
CA ILE A 238 -42.26 16.17 53.87
C ILE A 238 -43.39 16.91 53.11
N GLU A 239 -43.77 16.44 51.92
CA GLU A 239 -44.84 17.08 51.14
C GLU A 239 -46.24 16.80 51.69
N VAL A 240 -46.49 15.61 52.25
CA VAL A 240 -47.72 15.31 53.01
C VAL A 240 -47.83 16.22 54.24
N LEU A 241 -46.77 16.30 55.05
CA LEU A 241 -46.73 17.15 56.25
C LEU A 241 -46.92 18.63 55.92
N ARG A 242 -46.42 19.12 54.78
CA ARG A 242 -46.70 20.49 54.29
C ARG A 242 -48.18 20.71 54.00
N LYS A 243 -48.84 19.78 53.32
CA LYS A 243 -50.28 19.86 53.00
C LYS A 243 -51.15 19.79 54.27
N GLU A 244 -50.75 18.98 55.26
CA GLU A 244 -51.41 18.96 56.57
C GLU A 244 -51.24 20.30 57.31
N LEU A 245 -50.05 20.89 57.30
CA LEU A 245 -49.80 22.21 57.88
C LEU A 245 -50.60 23.32 57.17
N GLU A 246 -50.68 23.31 55.84
CA GLU A 246 -51.49 24.25 55.04
C GLU A 246 -52.99 24.15 55.42
N VAL A 247 -53.52 22.94 55.62
CA VAL A 247 -54.90 22.73 56.08
C VAL A 247 -55.10 23.24 57.52
N ILE A 248 -54.16 23.00 58.43
CA ILE A 248 -54.20 23.51 59.81
C ILE A 248 -54.16 25.04 59.83
N GLU A 249 -53.30 25.67 59.02
CA GLU A 249 -53.25 27.12 58.87
C GLU A 249 -54.53 27.71 58.27
N ALA A 250 -55.08 27.08 57.23
CA ALA A 250 -56.34 27.50 56.61
C ALA A 250 -57.50 27.42 57.61
N PHE A 251 -57.58 26.34 58.40
CA PHE A 251 -58.57 26.18 59.47
C PHE A 251 -58.41 27.26 60.56
N LYS A 252 -57.17 27.54 60.99
CA LYS A 252 -56.86 28.60 61.97
C LYS A 252 -57.18 30.00 61.46
N LYS A 253 -57.03 30.26 60.15
CA LYS A 253 -57.44 31.52 59.49
C LYS A 253 -58.96 31.63 59.36
N ALA A 254 -59.66 30.52 59.11
CA ALA A 254 -61.12 30.48 59.00
C ALA A 254 -61.85 30.61 60.35
N PHE A 255 -61.23 30.15 61.45
CA PHE A 255 -61.81 30.23 62.80
C PHE A 255 -60.83 30.88 63.81
N PRO A 256 -60.61 32.22 63.76
CA PRO A 256 -59.61 32.89 64.59
C PRO A 256 -59.82 32.81 66.11
N SER A 257 -61.05 32.52 66.55
CA SER A 257 -61.45 32.36 67.96
C SER A 257 -61.52 30.89 68.41
N TYR A 258 -61.14 29.93 67.56
CA TYR A 258 -61.14 28.51 67.91
C TYR A 258 -59.91 28.16 68.76
N ASP A 259 -60.13 27.93 70.05
CA ASP A 259 -59.14 27.37 70.98
C ASP A 259 -59.13 25.83 70.91
N PRO A 260 -58.06 25.17 70.39
CA PRO A 260 -57.97 23.71 70.32
C PRO A 260 -57.89 23.04 71.70
N THR A 261 -57.54 23.80 72.74
CA THR A 261 -57.49 23.35 74.14
C THR A 261 -58.84 23.45 74.86
N SER A 262 -59.84 24.08 74.24
CA SER A 262 -61.20 24.19 74.81
C SER A 262 -61.92 22.83 74.81
N LYS A 263 -61.88 22.14 75.95
CA LYS A 263 -62.54 20.84 76.16
C LYS A 263 -64.07 20.95 76.20
N LEU A 264 -64.73 21.21 75.07
CA LEU A 264 -66.17 21.01 74.87
C LEU A 264 -66.52 20.80 73.39
N MET A 265 -67.50 19.93 73.12
CA MET A 265 -68.16 19.75 71.81
C MET A 265 -67.44 19.05 70.63
N PHE A 266 -66.43 18.21 70.88
CA PHE A 266 -66.15 17.07 69.97
C PHE A 266 -66.24 15.69 70.65
N ARG A 267 -67.28 15.51 71.48
CA ARG A 267 -67.63 14.19 72.06
C ARG A 267 -69.13 13.87 72.00
N ASN A 268 -69.84 14.28 70.94
CA ASN A 268 -71.25 13.90 70.78
C ASN A 268 -71.83 13.87 69.35
N ASN A 269 -71.02 13.63 68.30
CA ASN A 269 -71.54 13.35 66.94
C ASN A 269 -71.23 11.94 66.41
N GLU A 270 -70.14 11.29 66.84
CA GLU A 270 -69.91 9.87 66.54
C GLU A 270 -71.04 8.94 67.01
N LYS A 271 -71.81 9.34 68.03
CA LYS A 271 -72.98 8.59 68.52
C LYS A 271 -74.28 8.81 67.73
N LYS A 272 -74.30 9.69 66.71
CA LYS A 272 -75.46 9.87 65.82
C LYS A 272 -75.22 9.38 64.39
N THR A 273 -73.99 9.39 63.88
CA THR A 273 -73.71 8.86 62.52
C THR A 273 -73.42 7.37 62.49
N LYS A 274 -72.83 6.78 63.55
CA LYS A 274 -72.56 5.33 63.63
C LYS A 274 -73.82 4.46 63.79
N ASN A 275 -75.01 5.05 63.92
CA ASN A 275 -76.28 4.33 64.10
C ASN A 275 -77.34 4.65 63.02
N GLN A 276 -76.92 5.19 61.86
CA GLN A 276 -77.85 5.48 60.75
C GLN A 276 -77.30 5.17 59.33
N LYS A 277 -76.14 4.51 59.23
CA LYS A 277 -75.63 3.89 57.99
C LYS A 277 -75.00 2.52 58.26
N PHE A 278 -75.75 1.67 58.95
CA PHE A 278 -75.45 0.23 59.08
C PHE A 278 -76.62 -0.65 58.62
N GLU A 279 -77.50 -0.11 57.76
CA GLU A 279 -78.55 -0.89 57.09
C GLU A 279 -78.87 -0.31 55.69
N SER A 280 -77.79 -0.08 54.94
CA SER A 280 -77.72 0.15 53.48
C SER A 280 -76.23 0.41 53.19
N VAL A 281 -75.49 -0.42 52.45
CA VAL A 281 -75.90 -1.36 51.39
C VAL A 281 -75.23 -2.73 51.62
N PHE A 282 -76.04 -3.77 51.85
CA PHE A 282 -75.69 -5.17 51.64
C PHE A 282 -76.84 -5.79 50.82
N ARG A 283 -76.52 -6.61 49.81
CA ARG A 283 -77.15 -6.56 48.47
C ARG A 283 -76.85 -5.21 47.81
N LEU A 284 -76.19 -5.11 46.66
CA LEU A 284 -76.06 -6.12 45.60
C LEU A 284 -74.61 -6.60 45.41
N THR A 285 -74.38 -7.88 45.71
CA THR A 285 -73.80 -8.77 44.70
C THR A 285 -74.96 -9.52 44.04
N ASP A 286 -74.74 -9.95 42.80
CA ASP A 286 -75.58 -10.82 41.95
C ASP A 286 -76.20 -10.14 40.71
N HIS A 287 -75.33 -9.57 39.85
CA HIS A 287 -75.26 -9.83 38.39
C HIS A 287 -73.96 -9.21 37.84
#